data_AF-A0A8W7Q017-F1
#
_entry.id   AF-A0A8W7Q017-F1
#
_cell.length_a   1.000
_cell.length_b   1.000
_cell.length_c   1.000
_cell.angle_alpha   90.00
_cell.angle_beta   90.00
_cell.angle_gamma   90.00
#
_symmetry.space_group_name_H-M   'P 1'
#
loop_
_entity.id
_entity.type
_entity.pdbx_description
1 polymer ?
#
loop_
_entity_poly.entity_id
_entity_poly.type
_entity_poly.pdbx_seq_one_letter_code
_entity_poly.pdbx_strand_id
1 'polypeptide(L)'
;MSNRSVLGFTGILLLALLAHTPAVVVAEPGETLVLLDNLAIRETHSIFFKSLQERGYKLTFKLADDAGLVLSKYGEFLYQHLILFAPSVEEFGGSLSVEAITEFIDNGGNVLVAGSTASGDPLRELASECGFEVDEEKAAVIDHLNYDVSDAGDHTTIVASPDNLIDASIIDVAMAISKWVFGENGVIRARSVSHSKEGESQPPSAYTVTDPVVYTIEIETRGSDGKWKAFEASDVQLEFVRIDPFVRTTLVPVGGGRYEARFLIPDVYGVYQFKVNYDRIGYTHLYSTTQVSVRPLTHTQYERFIPSAYPYYASAFSMVVGMFLFSFLFLHFKDDGSKPARTTTAAASEKKAHG
;
A
#
# COMPACT_ATOMS: atom_id res chain seq x y z
N MET A 1 66.61 13.25 31.61
CA MET A 1 65.27 12.81 32.05
C MET A 1 64.26 13.78 31.45
N SER A 2 63.99 13.64 30.15
CA SER A 2 62.73 13.12 29.57
C SER A 2 61.49 13.89 30.04
N ASN A 3 61.17 14.98 29.32
CA ASN A 3 59.88 15.65 29.36
C ASN A 3 59.15 15.27 28.07
N ARG A 4 58.18 14.35 28.18
CA ARG A 4 57.35 13.90 27.04
C ARG A 4 56.03 14.64 27.05
N SER A 5 55.78 15.33 25.95
CA SER A 5 54.53 15.95 25.54
C SER A 5 53.44 14.90 25.29
N VAL A 6 52.25 15.14 25.84
CA VAL A 6 51.04 14.34 25.59
C VAL A 6 50.22 15.07 24.53
N LEU A 7 50.20 14.55 23.29
CA LEU A 7 49.24 14.95 22.26
C LEU A 7 47.97 14.10 22.43
N GLY A 8 46.84 14.76 22.71
CA GLY A 8 45.52 14.14 22.73
C GLY A 8 45.00 13.92 21.32
N PHE A 9 44.75 12.66 20.95
CA PHE A 9 44.03 12.28 19.75
C PHE A 9 42.52 12.34 20.03
N THR A 10 41.83 13.35 19.49
CA THR A 10 40.37 13.37 19.42
C THR A 10 39.92 12.62 18.17
N GLY A 11 39.55 11.34 18.34
CA GLY A 11 38.91 10.52 17.32
C GLY A 11 37.42 10.85 17.21
N ILE A 12 37.02 11.44 16.08
CA ILE A 12 35.62 11.63 15.70
C ILE A 12 35.08 10.29 15.21
N LEU A 13 34.24 9.64 16.02
CA LEU A 13 33.49 8.45 15.65
C LEU A 13 32.23 8.89 14.88
N LEU A 14 32.30 8.88 13.55
CA LEU A 14 31.16 9.12 12.67
C LEU A 14 30.30 7.85 12.63
N LEU A 15 29.28 7.78 13.48
CA LEU A 15 28.31 6.69 13.50
C LEU A 15 27.32 6.91 12.33
N ALA A 16 27.57 6.27 11.19
CA ALA A 16 26.64 6.24 10.08
C ALA A 16 25.44 5.33 10.44
N LEU A 17 24.33 5.96 10.84
CA LEU A 17 23.05 5.27 11.05
C LEU A 17 22.45 4.95 9.67
N LEU A 18 22.64 3.72 9.21
CA LEU A 18 21.96 3.19 8.02
C LEU A 18 20.48 2.94 8.37
N ALA A 19 19.63 3.90 8.01
CA ALA A 19 18.19 3.73 8.00
C ALA A 19 17.83 2.60 7.03
N HIS A 20 17.40 1.46 7.58
CA HIS A 20 16.83 0.38 6.80
C HIS A 20 15.44 0.82 6.34
N THR A 21 15.34 1.25 5.09
CA THR A 21 14.06 1.30 4.38
C THR A 21 13.68 -0.15 4.04
N PRO A 22 12.40 -0.55 4.14
CA PRO A 22 11.98 -1.83 3.61
C PRO A 22 12.16 -1.76 2.08
N ALA A 23 13.24 -2.36 1.59
CA ALA A 23 13.46 -2.53 0.18
C ALA A 23 12.44 -3.56 -0.30
N VAL A 24 11.53 -3.13 -1.16
CA VAL A 24 10.90 -4.06 -2.10
C VAL A 24 12.04 -4.77 -2.82
N VAL A 25 12.06 -6.10 -2.78
CA VAL A 25 13.02 -6.93 -3.51
C VAL A 25 12.69 -6.74 -4.99
N VAL A 26 13.34 -5.75 -5.59
CA VAL A 26 13.23 -5.46 -7.01
C VAL A 26 14.26 -6.35 -7.70
N ALA A 27 13.82 -7.18 -8.63
CA ALA A 27 14.68 -8.04 -9.43
C ALA A 27 15.73 -7.19 -10.18
N GLU A 28 16.94 -7.13 -9.65
CA GLU A 28 18.09 -6.64 -10.38
C GLU A 28 18.59 -7.76 -11.32
N PRO A 29 19.37 -7.46 -12.36
CA PRO A 29 20.06 -8.50 -13.12
C PRO A 29 20.94 -9.32 -12.16
N GLY A 30 20.36 -10.42 -11.68
CA GLY A 30 20.89 -11.24 -10.61
C GLY A 30 21.45 -12.57 -11.11
N GLU A 31 22.05 -13.32 -10.21
CA GLU A 31 22.46 -14.69 -10.53
C GLU A 31 21.22 -15.54 -10.80
N THR A 32 21.21 -16.18 -11.97
CA THR A 32 20.10 -17.00 -12.46
C THR A 32 20.56 -18.44 -12.62
N LEU A 33 19.87 -19.36 -11.96
CA LEU A 33 20.10 -20.80 -12.13
C LEU A 33 19.22 -21.32 -13.26
N VAL A 34 19.83 -21.97 -14.25
CA VAL A 34 19.11 -22.61 -15.35
C VAL A 34 19.31 -24.12 -15.25
N LEU A 35 18.22 -24.83 -15.02
CA LEU A 35 18.19 -26.29 -15.00
C LEU A 35 17.74 -26.79 -16.37
N LEU A 36 18.54 -27.68 -16.92
CA LEU A 36 18.34 -28.28 -18.23
C LEU A 36 18.21 -29.80 -18.06
N ASP A 37 17.35 -30.40 -18.87
CA ASP A 37 17.30 -31.87 -19.00
C ASP A 37 18.52 -32.40 -19.76
N ASN A 38 18.93 -31.71 -20.84
CA ASN A 38 20.12 -32.02 -21.60
C ASN A 38 20.89 -30.74 -21.93
N LEU A 39 22.22 -30.82 -21.90
CA LEU A 39 23.12 -29.72 -22.30
C LEU A 39 22.87 -29.25 -23.75
N ALA A 40 22.32 -30.09 -24.63
CA ALA A 40 21.93 -29.71 -25.99
C ALA A 40 20.89 -28.56 -26.02
N ILE A 41 20.04 -28.44 -24.99
CA ILE A 41 19.02 -27.38 -24.89
C ILE A 41 19.68 -25.98 -24.88
N ARG A 42 20.89 -25.88 -24.34
CA ARG A 42 21.66 -24.63 -24.33
C ARG A 42 21.96 -24.13 -25.75
N GLU A 43 22.24 -25.04 -26.68
CA GLU A 43 22.56 -24.68 -28.07
C GLU A 43 21.30 -24.34 -28.85
N THR A 44 20.25 -25.15 -28.70
CA THR A 44 18.95 -24.96 -29.39
C THR A 44 18.26 -23.65 -28.98
N HIS A 45 18.30 -23.30 -27.68
CA HIS A 45 17.69 -22.08 -27.14
C HIS A 45 18.69 -20.91 -27.00
N SER A 46 19.79 -20.96 -27.76
CA SER A 46 20.88 -19.97 -27.63
C SER A 46 20.45 -18.52 -27.86
N ILE A 47 19.44 -18.26 -28.70
CA ILE A 47 18.90 -16.91 -28.95
C ILE A 47 18.28 -16.34 -27.66
N PHE A 48 17.48 -17.13 -26.97
CA PHE A 48 16.84 -16.72 -25.71
C PHE A 48 17.89 -16.47 -24.63
N PHE A 49 18.83 -17.39 -24.42
CA PHE A 49 19.87 -17.23 -23.41
C PHE A 49 20.82 -16.07 -23.70
N LYS A 50 21.14 -15.80 -24.98
CA LYS A 50 21.90 -14.60 -25.37
C LYS A 50 21.15 -13.32 -25.01
N SER A 51 19.84 -13.26 -25.28
CA SER A 51 19.00 -12.12 -24.90
C SER A 51 19.02 -11.87 -23.38
N LEU A 52 19.00 -12.92 -22.55
CA LEU A 52 19.13 -12.78 -21.09
C LEU A 52 20.54 -12.27 -20.70
N GLN A 53 21.60 -12.81 -21.30
CA GLN A 53 22.97 -12.38 -21.03
C GLN A 53 23.22 -10.93 -21.45
N GLU A 54 22.69 -10.49 -22.60
CA GLU A 54 22.77 -9.12 -23.09
C GLU A 54 22.07 -8.11 -22.17
N ARG A 55 21.02 -8.54 -21.46
CA ARG A 55 20.34 -7.76 -20.43
C ARG A 55 21.09 -7.72 -19.09
N GLY A 56 22.16 -8.50 -18.93
CA GLY A 56 23.03 -8.50 -17.76
C GLY A 56 22.81 -9.66 -16.78
N TYR A 57 21.97 -10.64 -17.09
CA TYR A 57 21.78 -11.82 -16.23
C TYR A 57 22.99 -12.76 -16.28
N LYS A 58 23.45 -13.18 -15.11
CA LYS A 58 24.53 -14.17 -14.98
C LYS A 58 23.94 -15.57 -14.90
N LEU A 59 23.87 -16.23 -16.05
CA LEU A 59 23.31 -17.58 -16.19
C LEU A 59 24.29 -18.66 -15.75
N THR A 60 23.88 -19.50 -14.80
CA THR A 60 24.58 -20.73 -14.40
C THR A 60 23.79 -21.92 -14.91
N PHE A 61 24.37 -22.69 -15.84
CA PHE A 61 23.72 -23.87 -16.40
C PHE A 61 24.12 -25.12 -15.60
N LYS A 62 23.13 -25.88 -15.14
CA LYS A 62 23.30 -27.18 -14.51
C LYS A 62 22.29 -28.18 -15.07
N LEU A 63 22.59 -29.46 -14.97
CA LEU A 63 21.59 -30.50 -15.23
C LEU A 63 20.65 -30.61 -14.05
N ALA A 64 19.39 -30.96 -14.29
CA ALA A 64 18.37 -31.07 -13.24
C ALA A 64 18.63 -32.22 -12.23
N ASP A 65 19.41 -33.22 -12.63
CA ASP A 65 19.78 -34.42 -11.86
C ASP A 65 21.10 -34.27 -11.07
N ASP A 66 21.76 -33.10 -11.14
CA ASP A 66 23.05 -32.89 -10.50
C ASP A 66 22.95 -32.87 -8.96
N ALA A 67 23.66 -33.80 -8.31
CA ALA A 67 23.71 -33.91 -6.85
C ALA A 67 24.30 -32.66 -6.14
N GLY A 68 25.00 -31.79 -6.89
CA GLY A 68 25.55 -30.52 -6.39
C GLY A 68 24.58 -29.32 -6.43
N LEU A 69 23.28 -29.55 -6.69
CA LEU A 69 22.28 -28.50 -6.73
C LEU A 69 21.87 -28.02 -5.33
N VAL A 70 22.01 -26.72 -5.11
CA VAL A 70 21.65 -26.04 -3.86
C VAL A 70 21.11 -24.65 -4.21
N LEU A 71 19.89 -24.33 -3.76
CA LEU A 71 19.27 -23.01 -3.94
C LEU A 71 19.61 -22.05 -2.81
N SER A 72 19.57 -22.53 -1.57
CA SER A 72 19.84 -21.75 -0.37
C SER A 72 20.96 -22.39 0.46
N LYS A 73 21.80 -21.55 1.06
CA LYS A 73 22.86 -22.01 1.96
C LYS A 73 22.87 -21.11 3.19
N TYR A 74 22.76 -21.72 4.36
CA TYR A 74 22.70 -21.01 5.65
C TYR A 74 21.59 -19.95 5.74
N GLY A 75 20.45 -20.18 5.08
CA GLY A 75 19.30 -19.27 5.10
C GLY A 75 19.38 -18.10 4.11
N GLU A 76 20.42 -18.05 3.27
CA GLU A 76 20.50 -17.09 2.16
C GLU A 76 20.35 -17.81 0.81
N PHE A 77 19.56 -17.23 -0.09
CA PHE A 77 19.41 -17.73 -1.46
C PHE A 77 20.61 -17.29 -2.31
N LEU A 78 21.22 -18.26 -3.01
CA LEU A 78 22.37 -18.04 -3.88
C LEU A 78 21.97 -17.41 -5.23
N TYR A 79 20.73 -17.64 -5.64
CA TYR A 79 20.17 -17.20 -6.92
C TYR A 79 18.93 -16.34 -6.67
N GLN A 80 18.67 -15.37 -7.55
CA GLN A 80 17.45 -14.54 -7.51
C GLN A 80 16.38 -15.05 -8.46
N HIS A 81 16.80 -15.79 -9.49
CA HIS A 81 15.92 -16.32 -10.52
C HIS A 81 16.23 -17.79 -10.81
N LEU A 82 15.19 -18.56 -11.08
CA LEU A 82 15.27 -19.98 -11.42
C LEU A 82 14.54 -20.21 -12.75
N ILE A 83 15.21 -20.88 -13.69
CA ILE A 83 14.62 -21.30 -14.96
C ILE A 83 14.67 -22.83 -15.02
N LEU A 84 13.50 -23.46 -15.12
CA LEU A 84 13.33 -24.90 -15.20
C LEU A 84 12.95 -25.29 -16.64
N PHE A 85 13.96 -25.61 -17.44
CA PHE A 85 13.82 -26.18 -18.79
C PHE A 85 14.20 -27.66 -18.76
N ALA A 86 13.59 -28.37 -17.82
CA ALA A 86 13.76 -29.80 -17.63
C ALA A 86 12.39 -30.48 -17.48
N PRO A 87 11.62 -30.61 -18.58
CA PRO A 87 10.26 -31.14 -18.50
C PRO A 87 10.24 -32.60 -18.05
N SER A 88 11.17 -33.44 -18.53
CA SER A 88 11.26 -34.88 -18.27
C SER A 88 11.99 -35.26 -16.97
N VAL A 89 12.13 -34.33 -16.03
CA VAL A 89 12.78 -34.62 -14.76
C VAL A 89 11.84 -35.46 -13.87
N GLU A 90 12.31 -36.61 -13.42
CA GLU A 90 11.58 -37.45 -12.45
C GLU A 90 11.89 -37.04 -11.00
N GLU A 91 13.14 -36.64 -10.72
CA GLU A 91 13.60 -36.18 -9.40
C GLU A 91 14.67 -35.10 -9.58
N PHE A 92 14.59 -34.05 -8.76
CA PHE A 92 15.61 -33.01 -8.72
C PHE A 92 16.84 -33.48 -7.92
N GLY A 93 18.03 -33.14 -8.40
CA GLY A 93 19.27 -33.49 -7.73
C GLY A 93 19.56 -32.66 -6.48
N GLY A 94 20.38 -33.22 -5.58
CA GLY A 94 21.00 -32.48 -4.48
C GLY A 94 20.02 -32.13 -3.35
N SER A 95 19.95 -30.84 -2.98
CA SER A 95 19.02 -30.34 -1.96
C SER A 95 17.83 -29.61 -2.58
N LEU A 96 17.62 -29.76 -3.89
CA LEU A 96 16.52 -29.15 -4.60
C LEU A 96 15.30 -30.07 -4.51
N SER A 97 14.22 -29.59 -3.92
CA SER A 97 12.93 -30.28 -3.87
C SER A 97 11.82 -29.31 -4.23
N VAL A 98 10.59 -29.81 -4.41
CA VAL A 98 9.42 -28.95 -4.68
C VAL A 98 9.22 -27.97 -3.53
N GLU A 99 9.40 -28.41 -2.27
CA GLU A 99 9.29 -27.57 -1.09
C GLU A 99 10.35 -26.46 -1.04
N ALA A 100 11.58 -26.76 -1.48
CA ALA A 100 12.64 -25.75 -1.54
C ALA A 100 12.34 -24.69 -2.61
N ILE A 101 11.68 -25.08 -3.71
CA ILE A 101 11.27 -24.15 -4.78
C ILE A 101 10.06 -23.32 -4.32
N THR A 102 9.10 -23.89 -3.61
CA THR A 102 7.98 -23.11 -3.05
C THR A 102 8.46 -22.12 -1.99
N GLU A 103 9.38 -22.52 -1.10
CA GLU A 103 10.02 -21.59 -0.16
C GLU A 103 10.78 -20.47 -0.90
N PHE A 104 11.43 -20.78 -2.02
CA PHE A 104 12.08 -19.78 -2.86
C PHE A 104 11.09 -18.76 -3.45
N ILE A 105 9.92 -19.21 -3.91
CA ILE A 105 8.85 -18.35 -4.43
C ILE A 105 8.29 -17.45 -3.32
N ASP A 106 8.02 -18.01 -2.14
CA ASP A 106 7.50 -17.27 -0.98
C ASP A 106 8.42 -16.14 -0.53
N ASN A 107 9.73 -16.32 -0.69
CA ASN A 107 10.75 -15.31 -0.39
C ASN A 107 10.97 -14.29 -1.53
N GLY A 108 10.15 -14.31 -2.58
CA GLY A 108 10.20 -13.35 -3.68
C GLY A 108 11.15 -13.76 -4.84
N GLY A 109 11.54 -15.02 -4.91
CA GLY A 109 12.26 -15.58 -6.04
C GLY A 109 11.37 -15.71 -7.27
N ASN A 110 11.91 -15.39 -8.45
CA ASN A 110 11.17 -15.55 -9.71
C ASN A 110 11.50 -16.90 -10.35
N VAL A 111 10.47 -17.69 -10.67
CA VAL A 111 10.61 -19.00 -11.31
C VAL A 111 9.94 -18.98 -12.68
N LEU A 112 10.65 -19.47 -13.70
CA LEU A 112 10.10 -19.73 -15.02
C LEU A 112 10.19 -21.23 -15.31
N VAL A 113 9.04 -21.88 -15.52
CA VAL A 113 8.96 -23.31 -15.81
C VAL A 113 8.43 -23.52 -17.22
N ALA A 114 9.09 -24.40 -17.98
CA ALA A 114 8.59 -24.85 -19.28
C ALA A 114 8.25 -26.35 -19.21
N GLY A 115 6.96 -26.67 -19.40
CA GLY A 115 6.47 -28.03 -19.54
C GLY A 115 6.44 -28.48 -21.00
N SER A 116 6.41 -29.80 -21.20
CA SER A 116 6.16 -30.44 -22.50
C SER A 116 5.20 -31.62 -22.33
N THR A 117 4.94 -32.38 -23.39
CA THR A 117 4.21 -33.66 -23.30
C THR A 117 4.89 -34.70 -22.41
N ALA A 118 6.16 -34.47 -22.04
CA ALA A 118 6.92 -35.32 -21.12
C ALA A 118 7.11 -34.63 -19.75
N SER A 119 6.14 -33.82 -19.30
CA SER A 119 6.23 -33.15 -17.99
C SER A 119 6.11 -34.17 -16.86
N GLY A 120 7.20 -34.38 -16.12
CA GLY A 120 7.28 -35.32 -15.00
C GLY A 120 6.56 -34.85 -13.74
N ASP A 121 6.44 -35.76 -12.76
CA ASP A 121 5.71 -35.54 -11.51
C ASP A 121 6.16 -34.30 -10.70
N PRO A 122 7.46 -33.99 -10.54
CA PRO A 122 7.89 -32.81 -9.77
C PRO A 122 7.37 -31.49 -10.33
N LEU A 123 7.22 -31.36 -11.65
CA LEU A 123 6.66 -30.15 -12.26
C LEU A 123 5.15 -30.05 -12.07
N ARG A 124 4.45 -31.19 -12.08
CA ARG A 124 3.00 -31.25 -11.82
C ARG A 124 2.69 -30.96 -10.36
N GLU A 125 3.52 -31.46 -9.44
CA GLU A 125 3.42 -31.15 -8.01
C GLU A 125 3.69 -29.66 -7.75
N LEU A 126 4.77 -29.11 -8.32
CA LEU A 126 5.07 -27.68 -8.23
C LEU A 126 3.94 -26.80 -8.79
N ALA A 127 3.34 -27.23 -9.90
CA ALA A 127 2.17 -26.56 -10.49
C ALA A 127 0.98 -26.59 -9.53
N SER A 128 0.70 -27.76 -8.94
CA SER A 128 -0.39 -27.96 -7.99
C SER A 128 -0.22 -27.08 -6.74
N GLU A 129 0.99 -26.94 -6.22
CA GLU A 129 1.30 -26.02 -5.11
C GLU A 129 1.04 -24.55 -5.46
N CYS A 130 1.21 -24.18 -6.74
CA CYS A 130 0.89 -22.85 -7.26
C CYS A 130 -0.61 -22.69 -7.63
N GLY A 131 -1.43 -23.74 -7.46
CA GLY A 131 -2.88 -23.71 -7.70
C GLY A 131 -3.30 -23.93 -9.15
N PHE A 132 -2.44 -24.50 -10.01
CA PHE A 132 -2.83 -24.95 -11.35
C PHE A 132 -2.49 -26.42 -11.58
N GLU A 133 -3.33 -27.14 -12.31
CA GLU A 133 -3.14 -28.57 -12.57
C GLU A 133 -2.57 -28.77 -13.97
N VAL A 134 -1.48 -29.53 -14.06
CA VAL A 134 -0.89 -29.96 -15.33
C VAL A 134 -1.34 -31.40 -15.59
N ASP A 135 -1.77 -31.64 -16.83
CA ASP A 135 -2.27 -32.93 -17.29
C ASP A 135 -1.18 -34.03 -17.23
N GLU A 136 -1.59 -35.28 -17.38
CA GLU A 136 -0.69 -36.44 -17.31
C GLU A 136 0.37 -36.43 -18.43
N GLU A 137 1.44 -37.19 -18.22
CA GLU A 137 2.43 -37.43 -19.26
C GLU A 137 1.76 -37.98 -20.52
N LYS A 138 2.26 -37.51 -21.68
CA LYS A 138 1.75 -37.77 -23.04
C LYS A 138 0.44 -37.09 -23.38
N ALA A 139 -0.18 -36.36 -22.46
CA ALA A 139 -1.23 -35.43 -22.84
C ALA A 139 -0.66 -34.33 -23.74
N ALA A 140 -1.41 -33.99 -24.78
CA ALA A 140 -1.07 -32.93 -25.73
C ALA A 140 -2.32 -32.11 -26.03
N VAL A 141 -2.13 -30.82 -26.29
CA VAL A 141 -3.23 -29.97 -26.74
C VAL A 141 -3.46 -30.25 -28.23
N ILE A 142 -4.68 -30.67 -28.58
CA ILE A 142 -5.05 -31.03 -29.95
C ILE A 142 -6.11 -30.04 -30.44
N ASP A 143 -5.84 -29.36 -31.56
CA ASP A 143 -6.82 -28.52 -32.24
C ASP A 143 -6.98 -28.96 -33.70
N HIS A 144 -8.13 -29.57 -34.03
CA HIS A 144 -8.39 -30.01 -35.40
C HIS A 144 -8.80 -28.91 -36.38
N LEU A 145 -9.03 -27.69 -35.90
CA LEU A 145 -9.49 -26.56 -36.70
C LEU A 145 -8.33 -25.62 -37.05
N ASN A 146 -7.44 -25.34 -36.10
CA ASN A 146 -6.32 -24.40 -36.27
C ASN A 146 -4.96 -25.07 -36.04
N TYR A 147 -4.62 -26.02 -36.92
CA TYR A 147 -3.31 -26.68 -36.91
C TYR A 147 -2.43 -26.23 -38.07
N ASP A 148 -1.12 -26.30 -37.90
CA ASP A 148 -0.17 -25.98 -38.97
C ASP A 148 -0.09 -27.11 -40.00
N VAL A 149 0.10 -26.76 -41.27
CA VAL A 149 0.30 -27.72 -42.36
C VAL A 149 1.61 -28.51 -42.23
N SER A 150 2.55 -28.02 -41.41
CA SER A 150 3.80 -28.71 -41.10
C SER A 150 3.67 -29.78 -40.01
N ASP A 151 2.48 -29.90 -39.39
CA ASP A 151 2.22 -30.90 -38.35
C ASP A 151 2.29 -32.33 -38.90
N ALA A 152 2.66 -33.28 -38.03
CA ALA A 152 2.82 -34.69 -38.39
C ALA A 152 1.49 -35.44 -38.66
N GLY A 153 0.35 -34.75 -38.52
CA GLY A 153 -1.00 -35.30 -38.75
C GLY A 153 -1.78 -35.57 -37.47
N ASP A 154 -1.17 -35.32 -36.31
CA ASP A 154 -1.78 -35.50 -34.99
C ASP A 154 -2.48 -34.23 -34.47
N HIS A 155 -2.41 -33.13 -35.24
CA HIS A 155 -3.02 -31.82 -34.99
C HIS A 155 -2.56 -31.21 -33.64
N THR A 156 -1.29 -31.43 -33.31
CA THR A 156 -0.66 -30.99 -32.04
C THR A 156 0.04 -29.64 -32.16
N THR A 157 0.43 -29.24 -33.38
CA THR A 157 1.03 -27.93 -33.64
C THR A 157 -0.07 -26.90 -33.85
N ILE A 158 -0.46 -26.25 -32.76
CA ILE A 158 -1.56 -25.27 -32.77
C ILE A 158 -1.07 -23.93 -33.28
N VAL A 159 -1.80 -23.38 -34.24
CA VAL A 159 -1.61 -22.01 -34.72
C VAL A 159 -2.66 -21.13 -34.06
N ALA A 160 -2.22 -20.19 -33.23
CA ALA A 160 -3.13 -19.17 -32.71
C ALA A 160 -3.60 -18.24 -33.85
N SER A 161 -4.87 -17.86 -33.85
CA SER A 161 -5.43 -16.97 -34.88
C SER A 161 -4.80 -15.58 -34.78
N PRO A 162 -4.41 -14.95 -35.91
CA PRO A 162 -3.76 -13.62 -35.92
C PRO A 162 -4.55 -12.53 -35.18
N ASP A 163 -5.88 -12.62 -35.16
CA ASP A 163 -6.75 -11.66 -34.45
C ASP A 163 -6.58 -11.67 -32.92
N ASN A 164 -6.09 -12.78 -32.36
CA ASN A 164 -5.81 -12.95 -30.94
C ASN A 164 -4.31 -12.81 -30.62
N LEU A 165 -3.46 -12.75 -31.65
CA LEU A 165 -2.04 -12.49 -31.51
C LEU A 165 -1.79 -10.99 -31.63
N ILE A 166 -0.90 -10.49 -30.78
CA ILE A 166 -0.23 -9.22 -31.07
C ILE A 166 0.64 -9.49 -32.30
N ASP A 167 0.67 -8.58 -33.29
CA ASP A 167 1.57 -8.61 -34.46
C ASP A 167 3.04 -8.58 -33.98
N ALA A 168 3.55 -9.73 -33.55
CA ALA A 168 4.82 -9.89 -32.88
C ALA A 168 5.39 -11.26 -33.24
N SER A 169 6.71 -11.34 -33.39
CA SER A 169 7.34 -12.64 -33.59
C SER A 169 7.23 -13.48 -32.31
N ILE A 170 7.24 -14.81 -32.44
CA ILE A 170 7.23 -15.73 -31.29
C ILE A 170 8.36 -15.41 -30.30
N ILE A 171 9.50 -14.95 -30.83
CA ILE A 171 10.66 -14.54 -30.03
C ILE A 171 10.34 -13.29 -29.21
N ASP A 172 9.58 -12.34 -29.76
CA ASP A 172 9.15 -11.13 -29.03
C ASP A 172 8.24 -11.46 -27.85
N VAL A 173 7.35 -12.45 -28.03
CA VAL A 173 6.47 -12.92 -26.95
C VAL A 173 7.28 -13.59 -25.84
N ALA A 174 8.20 -14.50 -26.18
CA ALA A 174 9.08 -15.14 -25.20
C ALA A 174 9.95 -14.12 -24.45
N MET A 175 10.45 -13.10 -25.15
CA MET A 175 11.18 -11.99 -24.53
C MET A 175 10.28 -11.16 -23.60
N ALA A 176 9.04 -10.86 -24.01
CA ALA A 176 8.10 -10.10 -23.18
C ALA A 176 7.72 -10.84 -21.89
N ILE A 177 7.45 -12.14 -21.97
CA ILE A 177 7.19 -12.99 -20.80
C ILE A 177 8.39 -13.00 -19.87
N SER A 178 9.61 -13.20 -20.39
CA SER A 178 10.82 -13.17 -19.57
C SER A 178 11.02 -11.82 -18.86
N LYS A 179 10.75 -10.70 -19.55
CA LYS A 179 10.83 -9.36 -18.94
C LYS A 179 9.81 -9.16 -17.82
N TRP A 180 8.61 -9.72 -17.98
CA TRP A 180 7.56 -9.64 -16.97
C TRP A 180 7.88 -10.52 -15.75
N VAL A 181 8.20 -11.80 -15.97
CA VAL A 181 8.54 -12.76 -14.90
C VAL A 181 9.74 -12.29 -14.07
N PHE A 182 10.75 -11.68 -14.70
CA PHE A 182 11.92 -11.18 -13.99
C PHE A 182 11.78 -9.72 -13.50
N GLY A 183 10.57 -9.17 -13.43
CA GLY A 183 10.32 -7.85 -12.82
C GLY A 183 11.02 -6.68 -13.53
N GLU A 184 11.32 -6.80 -14.82
CA GLU A 184 11.77 -5.69 -15.66
C GLU A 184 10.60 -4.84 -16.15
N ASN A 185 9.44 -5.45 -16.32
CA ASN A 185 8.22 -4.79 -16.80
C ASN A 185 7.05 -5.02 -15.85
N GLY A 186 6.09 -4.09 -15.83
CA GLY A 186 4.90 -4.18 -14.98
C GLY A 186 5.16 -3.86 -13.49
N VAL A 187 6.37 -3.45 -13.12
CA VAL A 187 6.70 -3.14 -11.72
C VAL A 187 6.38 -1.69 -11.39
N ILE A 188 5.48 -1.50 -10.44
CA ILE A 188 5.10 -0.19 -9.90
C ILE A 188 5.39 -0.11 -8.41
N ARG A 189 5.66 1.10 -7.91
CA ARG A 189 5.84 1.37 -6.48
C ARG A 189 5.34 2.76 -6.10
N ALA A 190 4.94 2.91 -4.84
CA ALA A 190 4.76 4.23 -4.23
C ALA A 190 6.13 4.76 -3.78
N ARG A 191 6.55 5.91 -4.31
CA ARG A 191 7.77 6.60 -3.89
C ARG A 191 7.56 7.35 -2.59
N SER A 192 6.48 8.11 -2.51
CA SER A 192 6.17 8.92 -1.35
C SER A 192 4.66 9.12 -1.22
N VAL A 193 4.21 9.33 0.01
CA VAL A 193 2.84 9.67 0.35
C VAL A 193 2.89 10.92 1.23
N SER A 194 2.02 11.88 0.95
CA SER A 194 1.88 13.10 1.74
C SER A 194 0.41 13.44 1.92
N HIS A 195 0.06 13.94 3.09
CA HIS A 195 -1.29 14.42 3.38
C HIS A 195 -1.21 15.65 4.29
N SER A 196 -2.04 16.65 4.01
CA SER A 196 -2.10 17.86 4.83
C SER A 196 -3.48 18.51 4.72
N LYS A 197 -3.74 19.48 5.59
CA LYS A 197 -4.89 20.37 5.41
C LYS A 197 -4.68 21.22 4.17
N GLU A 198 -5.77 21.62 3.53
CA GLU A 198 -5.69 22.52 2.39
C GLU A 198 -5.01 23.85 2.77
N GLY A 199 -3.93 24.20 2.05
CA GLY A 199 -3.10 25.37 2.34
C GLY A 199 -1.92 25.13 3.28
N GLU A 200 -1.83 23.96 3.92
CA GLU A 200 -0.70 23.58 4.78
C GLU A 200 0.23 22.57 4.06
N SER A 201 1.51 22.59 4.41
CA SER A 201 2.52 21.70 3.81
C SER A 201 2.86 20.48 4.69
N GLN A 202 2.59 20.57 6.00
CA GLN A 202 2.89 19.50 6.95
C GLN A 202 1.62 18.76 7.38
N PRO A 203 1.70 17.45 7.64
CA PRO A 203 0.59 16.70 8.20
C PRO A 203 0.29 17.18 9.63
N PRO A 204 -0.99 17.46 9.97
CA PRO A 204 -1.36 17.76 11.36
C PRO A 204 -1.31 16.49 12.21
N SER A 205 -1.16 16.65 13.53
CA SER A 205 -1.20 15.53 14.48
C SER A 205 -2.57 14.82 14.52
N ALA A 206 -3.64 15.58 14.34
CA ALA A 206 -5.00 15.09 14.19
C ALA A 206 -5.82 16.05 13.33
N TYR A 207 -6.67 15.50 12.49
CA TYR A 207 -7.64 16.26 11.72
C TYR A 207 -8.91 16.52 12.54
N THR A 208 -9.62 17.61 12.23
CA THR A 208 -10.97 17.82 12.73
C THR A 208 -12.01 17.32 11.73
N VAL A 209 -13.20 16.97 12.25
CA VAL A 209 -14.37 16.72 11.40
C VAL A 209 -14.58 17.88 10.43
N THR A 210 -14.97 17.59 9.18
CA THR A 210 -15.19 18.58 8.11
C THR A 210 -13.97 19.38 7.64
N ASP A 211 -12.75 19.03 8.07
CA ASP A 211 -11.53 19.67 7.55
C ASP A 211 -11.37 19.37 6.03
N PRO A 212 -10.97 20.37 5.22
CA PRO A 212 -10.51 20.13 3.86
C PRO A 212 -9.11 19.53 3.87
N VAL A 213 -8.96 18.39 3.22
CA VAL A 213 -7.71 17.62 3.18
C VAL A 213 -7.26 17.41 1.75
N VAL A 214 -5.94 17.51 1.57
CA VAL A 214 -5.24 17.17 0.34
C VAL A 214 -4.41 15.93 0.60
N TYR A 215 -4.66 14.87 -0.17
CA TYR A 215 -3.85 13.66 -0.18
C TYR A 215 -3.05 13.61 -1.49
N THR A 216 -1.78 13.26 -1.40
CA THR A 216 -0.87 13.12 -2.54
C THR A 216 -0.12 11.80 -2.44
N ILE A 217 -0.02 11.08 -3.56
CA ILE A 217 0.83 9.90 -3.71
C ILE A 217 1.66 10.01 -4.99
N GLU A 218 2.95 9.71 -4.89
CA GLU A 218 3.85 9.61 -6.04
C GLU A 218 4.04 8.14 -6.41
N ILE A 219 3.65 7.78 -7.63
CA ILE A 219 3.76 6.42 -8.15
C ILE A 219 4.76 6.41 -9.31
N GLU A 220 5.70 5.49 -9.24
CA GLU A 220 6.72 5.28 -10.26
C GLU A 220 6.59 3.86 -10.83
N THR A 221 6.81 3.74 -12.13
CA THR A 221 6.94 2.46 -12.84
C THR A 221 8.39 2.27 -13.26
N ARG A 222 8.85 1.02 -13.27
CA ARG A 222 10.17 0.69 -13.81
C ARG A 222 10.10 0.67 -15.33
N GLY A 223 10.96 1.45 -15.98
CA GLY A 223 11.12 1.43 -17.43
C GLY A 223 12.01 0.27 -17.88
N SER A 224 11.95 -0.05 -19.18
CA SER A 224 12.80 -1.06 -19.83
C SER A 224 14.31 -0.78 -19.76
N ASP A 225 14.68 0.46 -19.43
CA ASP A 225 16.04 0.93 -19.18
C ASP A 225 16.48 0.74 -17.72
N GLY A 226 15.67 0.06 -16.89
CA GLY A 226 15.91 -0.16 -15.47
C GLY A 226 15.70 1.09 -14.61
N LYS A 227 15.35 2.23 -15.21
CA LYS A 227 15.14 3.52 -14.53
C LYS A 227 13.69 3.67 -14.11
N TRP A 228 13.49 4.28 -12.95
CA TRP A 228 12.17 4.66 -12.46
C TRP A 228 11.65 5.87 -13.23
N LYS A 229 10.44 5.73 -13.75
CA LYS A 229 9.71 6.76 -14.52
C LYS A 229 8.36 7.01 -13.85
N ALA A 230 7.80 8.19 -14.11
CA ALA A 230 6.45 8.51 -13.68
C ALA A 230 5.46 7.46 -14.18
N PHE A 231 4.63 6.93 -13.28
CA PHE A 231 3.52 6.07 -13.68
C PHE A 231 2.34 6.95 -14.11
N GLU A 232 1.75 6.67 -15.27
CA GLU A 232 0.61 7.41 -15.83
C GLU A 232 -0.61 6.49 -15.91
N ALA A 233 -1.62 6.78 -15.11
CA ALA A 233 -2.90 6.08 -15.03
C ALA A 233 -4.01 7.09 -14.74
N SER A 234 -5.24 6.76 -15.13
CA SER A 234 -6.41 7.64 -14.95
C SER A 234 -7.39 7.14 -13.90
N ASP A 235 -7.17 5.93 -13.40
CA ASP A 235 -8.12 5.13 -12.62
C ASP A 235 -7.58 4.76 -11.22
N VAL A 236 -6.54 5.46 -10.75
CA VAL A 236 -6.02 5.29 -9.40
C VAL A 236 -7.03 5.87 -8.41
N GLN A 237 -7.46 5.08 -7.44
CA GLN A 237 -8.48 5.47 -6.46
C GLN A 237 -7.91 5.59 -5.05
N LEU A 238 -8.39 6.59 -4.34
CA LEU A 238 -8.19 6.78 -2.90
C LEU A 238 -9.47 6.43 -2.16
N GLU A 239 -9.32 5.63 -1.10
CA GLU A 239 -10.37 5.34 -0.14
C GLU A 239 -10.01 5.95 1.22
N PHE A 240 -10.97 6.61 1.86
CA PHE A 240 -10.87 7.05 3.25
C PHE A 240 -11.75 6.13 4.11
N VAL A 241 -11.12 5.23 4.85
CA VAL A 241 -11.75 4.04 5.43
C VAL A 241 -11.61 4.05 6.95
N ARG A 242 -12.62 3.52 7.66
CA ARG A 242 -12.48 3.13 9.08
C ARG A 242 -12.74 1.63 9.25
N ILE A 243 -13.99 1.23 9.03
CA ILE A 243 -14.39 -0.17 8.87
C ILE A 243 -14.78 -0.32 7.40
N ASP A 244 -15.72 0.53 6.97
CA ASP A 244 -16.14 0.67 5.58
C ASP A 244 -15.59 1.97 4.97
N PRO A 245 -15.49 2.06 3.63
CA PRO A 245 -15.07 3.29 2.95
C PRO A 245 -16.14 4.38 3.08
N PHE A 246 -15.78 5.50 3.69
CA PHE A 246 -16.65 6.69 3.80
C PHE A 246 -16.55 7.57 2.57
N VAL A 247 -15.35 7.69 2.03
CA VAL A 247 -15.07 8.45 0.80
C VAL A 247 -14.27 7.56 -0.13
N ARG A 248 -14.70 7.50 -1.39
CA ARG A 248 -13.93 6.91 -2.49
C ARG A 248 -13.87 7.94 -3.61
N THR A 249 -12.66 8.30 -4.02
CA THR A 249 -12.46 9.29 -5.08
C THR A 249 -11.33 8.87 -6.01
N THR A 250 -11.42 9.27 -7.27
CA THR A 250 -10.35 9.03 -8.25
C THR A 250 -9.30 10.13 -8.08
N LEU A 251 -8.03 9.75 -8.01
CA LEU A 251 -6.93 10.69 -7.88
C LEU A 251 -6.69 11.39 -9.22
N VAL A 252 -6.51 12.70 -9.16
CA VAL A 252 -6.23 13.54 -10.33
C VAL A 252 -4.71 13.56 -10.57
N PRO A 253 -4.24 13.24 -11.79
CA PRO A 253 -2.82 13.34 -12.10
C PRO A 253 -2.38 14.81 -12.17
N VAL A 254 -1.36 15.18 -11.38
CA VAL A 254 -0.78 16.53 -11.34
C VAL A 254 0.45 16.62 -12.27
N GLY A 255 1.04 15.47 -12.61
CA GLY A 255 2.23 15.35 -13.47
C GLY A 255 3.41 14.71 -12.74
N GLY A 256 4.35 14.14 -13.49
CA GLY A 256 5.55 13.51 -12.92
C GLY A 256 5.26 12.28 -12.04
N GLY A 257 4.14 11.58 -12.26
CA GLY A 257 3.72 10.41 -11.47
C GLY A 257 3.06 10.79 -10.14
N ARG A 258 2.79 12.09 -9.92
CA ARG A 258 2.10 12.59 -8.73
C ARG A 258 0.59 12.61 -8.96
N TYR A 259 -0.12 12.04 -7.99
CA TYR A 259 -1.57 11.90 -7.96
C TYR A 259 -2.13 12.61 -6.73
N GLU A 260 -3.19 13.38 -6.90
CA GLU A 260 -3.77 14.21 -5.84
C GLU A 260 -5.28 14.06 -5.73
N ALA A 261 -5.79 14.03 -4.50
CA ALA A 261 -7.22 14.10 -4.21
C ALA A 261 -7.47 15.17 -3.14
N ARG A 262 -8.56 15.92 -3.33
CA ARG A 262 -9.05 16.93 -2.39
C ARG A 262 -10.46 16.56 -1.97
N PHE A 263 -10.71 16.47 -0.68
CA PHE A 263 -12.04 16.15 -0.15
C PHE A 263 -12.19 16.66 1.29
N LEU A 264 -13.44 16.71 1.77
CA LEU A 264 -13.78 17.05 3.14
C LEU A 264 -13.87 15.79 4.00
N ILE A 265 -13.27 15.81 5.19
CA ILE A 265 -13.40 14.72 6.16
C ILE A 265 -14.86 14.58 6.62
N PRO A 266 -15.40 13.35 6.73
CA PRO A 266 -16.77 13.12 7.19
C PRO A 266 -17.00 13.58 8.64
N ASP A 267 -18.26 13.80 8.99
CA ASP A 267 -18.67 14.27 10.33
C ASP A 267 -18.57 13.19 11.44
N VAL A 268 -18.12 11.99 11.09
CA VAL A 268 -17.94 10.90 12.05
C VAL A 268 -16.48 10.88 12.50
N TYR A 269 -16.24 11.12 13.78
CA TYR A 269 -14.90 11.05 14.36
C TYR A 269 -14.41 9.61 14.55
N GLY A 270 -13.10 9.44 14.71
CA GLY A 270 -12.46 8.15 14.93
C GLY A 270 -11.09 8.05 14.26
N VAL A 271 -10.57 6.83 14.22
CA VAL A 271 -9.34 6.51 13.50
C VAL A 271 -9.71 6.12 12.08
N TYR A 272 -9.11 6.77 11.10
CA TYR A 272 -9.29 6.49 9.68
C TYR A 272 -7.97 6.06 9.05
N GLN A 273 -8.06 5.55 7.83
CA GLN A 273 -6.94 5.21 6.98
C GLN A 273 -7.17 5.80 5.58
N PHE A 274 -6.17 6.50 5.06
CA PHE A 274 -6.04 6.70 3.63
C PHE A 274 -5.55 5.39 3.03
N LYS A 275 -6.30 4.83 2.11
CA LYS A 275 -5.99 3.56 1.47
C LYS A 275 -5.97 3.74 -0.03
N VAL A 276 -4.83 3.45 -0.64
CA VAL A 276 -4.68 3.32 -2.08
C VAL A 276 -4.39 1.85 -2.36
N ASN A 277 -5.33 1.20 -3.04
CA ASN A 277 -5.18 -0.17 -3.51
C ASN A 277 -5.31 -0.16 -5.03
N TYR A 278 -4.20 -0.39 -5.72
CA TYR A 278 -4.14 -0.48 -7.17
C TYR A 278 -3.75 -1.90 -7.57
N ASP A 279 -4.77 -2.67 -7.93
CA ASP A 279 -4.68 -4.04 -8.40
C ASP A 279 -5.14 -4.09 -9.87
N ARG A 280 -4.20 -4.33 -10.78
CA ARG A 280 -4.44 -4.40 -12.22
C ARG A 280 -3.62 -5.54 -12.81
N ILE A 281 -4.25 -6.26 -13.74
CA ILE A 281 -3.60 -7.36 -14.46
C ILE A 281 -2.34 -6.85 -15.14
N GLY A 282 -1.23 -7.58 -14.94
CA GLY A 282 0.07 -7.26 -15.53
C GLY A 282 0.91 -6.27 -14.74
N TYR A 283 0.36 -5.64 -13.70
CA TYR A 283 1.11 -4.74 -12.81
C TYR A 283 1.29 -5.32 -11.40
N THR A 284 2.34 -4.91 -10.71
CA THR A 284 2.51 -5.21 -9.28
C THR A 284 1.36 -4.62 -8.48
N HIS A 285 0.81 -5.41 -7.56
CA HIS A 285 -0.19 -4.94 -6.62
C HIS A 285 0.38 -3.85 -5.72
N LEU A 286 -0.12 -2.62 -5.88
CA LEU A 286 0.31 -1.47 -5.08
C LEU A 286 -0.69 -1.24 -3.95
N TYR A 287 -0.23 -1.50 -2.72
CA TYR A 287 -0.99 -1.30 -1.51
C TYR A 287 -0.30 -0.28 -0.60
N SER A 288 -0.96 0.86 -0.36
CA SER A 288 -0.48 1.89 0.56
C SER A 288 -1.58 2.29 1.52
N THR A 289 -1.26 2.28 2.82
CA THR A 289 -2.18 2.68 3.88
C THR A 289 -1.51 3.69 4.81
N THR A 290 -2.22 4.76 5.15
CA THR A 290 -1.74 5.77 6.10
C THR A 290 -2.83 6.05 7.13
N GLN A 291 -2.57 5.70 8.38
CA GLN A 291 -3.51 5.86 9.48
C GLN A 291 -3.49 7.29 10.01
N VAL A 292 -4.68 7.86 10.19
CA VAL A 292 -4.85 9.22 10.72
C VAL A 292 -5.99 9.26 11.74
N SER A 293 -5.88 10.20 12.68
CA SER A 293 -6.91 10.41 13.71
C SER A 293 -7.76 11.62 13.34
N VAL A 294 -9.08 11.42 13.34
CA VAL A 294 -10.09 12.47 13.18
C VAL A 294 -10.75 12.70 14.53
N ARG A 295 -10.54 13.89 15.09
CA ARG A 295 -11.13 14.32 16.36
C ARG A 295 -12.35 15.21 16.15
N PRO A 296 -13.29 15.25 17.10
CA PRO A 296 -14.33 16.27 17.11
C PRO A 296 -13.74 17.66 17.36
N LEU A 297 -14.59 18.68 17.15
CA LEU A 297 -14.27 20.07 17.46
C LEU A 297 -13.99 20.24 18.96
N THR A 298 -12.96 21.01 19.31
CA THR A 298 -12.72 21.41 20.71
C THR A 298 -13.69 22.50 21.12
N HIS A 299 -13.90 22.67 22.43
CA HIS A 299 -14.81 23.70 22.97
C HIS A 299 -14.49 25.13 22.48
N THR A 300 -13.25 25.42 22.10
CA THR A 300 -12.80 26.70 21.54
C THR A 300 -13.09 26.90 20.05
N GLN A 301 -13.40 25.82 19.32
CA GLN A 301 -13.58 25.81 17.86
C GLN A 301 -15.05 25.95 17.44
N TYR A 302 -16.00 25.89 18.39
CA TYR A 302 -17.41 26.13 18.09
C TYR A 302 -17.64 27.59 17.70
N GLU A 303 -18.59 27.81 16.80
CA GLU A 303 -19.03 29.15 16.42
C GLU A 303 -19.54 29.91 17.65
N ARG A 304 -19.11 31.17 17.79
CA ARG A 304 -19.50 32.06 18.88
C ARG A 304 -20.19 33.28 18.32
N PHE A 305 -21.09 33.86 19.11
CA PHE A 305 -21.86 35.04 18.74
C PHE A 305 -22.81 34.79 17.55
N ILE A 306 -23.51 33.65 17.60
CA ILE A 306 -24.49 33.30 16.58
C ILE A 306 -25.64 34.32 16.55
N PRO A 307 -26.05 34.84 15.38
CA PRO A 307 -27.10 35.86 15.28
C PRO A 307 -28.43 35.43 15.90
N SER A 308 -28.76 34.14 15.79
CA SER A 308 -29.99 33.58 16.38
C SER A 308 -30.01 33.65 17.90
N ALA A 309 -28.86 33.81 18.57
CA ALA A 309 -28.78 33.88 20.03
C ALA A 309 -28.68 35.30 20.59
N TYR A 310 -28.78 36.35 19.76
CA TYR A 310 -28.77 37.73 20.24
C TYR A 310 -29.79 38.03 21.36
N PRO A 311 -31.03 37.50 21.34
CA PRO A 311 -31.97 37.71 22.43
C PRO A 311 -31.45 37.22 23.79
N TYR A 312 -30.74 36.07 23.81
CA TYR A 312 -30.16 35.52 25.05
C TYR A 312 -28.98 36.34 25.53
N TYR A 313 -28.11 36.79 24.61
CA TYR A 313 -26.99 37.66 24.95
C TYR A 313 -27.49 38.99 25.54
N ALA A 314 -28.48 39.62 24.90
CA ALA A 314 -29.08 40.87 25.38
C ALA A 314 -29.77 40.70 26.74
N SER A 315 -30.48 39.59 26.96
CA SER A 315 -31.14 39.29 28.24
C SER A 315 -30.13 39.19 29.39
N ALA A 316 -29.02 38.48 29.20
CA ALA A 316 -27.99 38.35 30.21
C ALA A 316 -27.37 39.70 30.60
N PHE A 317 -27.02 40.54 29.61
CA PHE A 317 -26.52 41.89 29.88
C PHE A 317 -27.57 42.79 30.54
N SER A 318 -28.84 42.66 30.14
CA SER A 318 -29.95 43.40 30.77
C SER A 318 -30.11 43.07 32.25
N MET A 319 -29.98 41.79 32.64
CA MET A 319 -30.03 41.40 34.06
C MET A 319 -28.87 41.98 34.87
N VAL A 320 -27.66 42.00 34.31
CA VAL A 320 -26.48 42.58 34.98
C VAL A 320 -26.67 44.09 35.19
N VAL A 321 -27.11 44.82 34.17
CA VAL A 321 -27.42 46.26 34.27
C VAL A 321 -28.55 46.51 35.26
N GLY A 322 -29.61 45.70 35.20
CA GLY A 322 -30.75 45.80 36.12
C GLY A 322 -30.34 45.59 37.58
N MET A 323 -29.52 44.58 37.87
CA MET A 323 -28.99 44.32 39.22
C MET A 323 -28.11 45.48 39.71
N PHE A 324 -27.26 46.03 38.84
CA PHE A 324 -26.43 47.18 39.18
C PHE A 324 -27.26 48.43 39.52
N LEU A 325 -28.26 48.75 38.68
CA LEU A 325 -29.17 49.87 38.93
C LEU A 325 -30.04 49.65 40.17
N PHE A 326 -30.56 48.44 40.37
CA PHE A 326 -31.32 48.08 41.56
C PHE A 326 -30.47 48.24 42.83
N SER A 327 -29.24 47.75 42.83
CA SER A 327 -28.31 47.90 43.97
C SER A 327 -28.07 49.37 44.29
N PHE A 328 -27.79 50.20 43.28
CA PHE A 328 -27.56 51.63 43.47
C PHE A 328 -28.79 52.36 44.02
N LEU A 329 -29.97 52.10 43.43
CA LEU A 329 -31.24 52.68 43.88
C LEU A 329 -31.60 52.22 45.30
N PHE A 330 -31.47 50.93 45.58
CA PHE A 330 -31.81 50.34 46.88
C PHE A 330 -30.93 50.89 48.01
N LEU A 331 -29.62 51.05 47.79
CA LEU A 331 -28.68 51.62 48.77
C LEU A 331 -28.91 53.11 49.04
N HIS A 332 -29.33 53.88 48.04
CA HIS A 332 -29.57 55.32 48.16
C HIS A 332 -31.05 55.66 48.30
N PHE A 333 -31.92 54.67 48.51
CA PHE A 333 -33.34 54.88 48.71
C PHE A 333 -33.58 55.50 50.09
N LYS A 334 -34.30 56.62 50.12
CA LYS A 334 -34.68 57.31 51.35
C LYS A 334 -36.17 57.09 51.58
N ASP A 335 -36.52 56.40 52.67
CA ASP A 335 -37.92 56.20 53.06
C ASP A 335 -38.57 57.54 53.46
N ASP A 336 -39.66 57.90 52.79
CA ASP A 336 -40.57 58.92 53.27
C ASP A 336 -41.41 58.31 54.40
N GLY A 337 -41.08 58.70 55.63
CA GLY A 337 -41.45 58.01 56.87
C GLY A 337 -42.89 57.52 56.99
N SER A 338 -43.03 56.32 57.57
CA SER A 338 -44.30 55.73 57.97
C SER A 338 -45.12 56.66 58.88
N LYS A 339 -46.36 56.98 58.50
CA LYS A 339 -47.34 57.56 59.43
C LYS A 339 -47.67 56.53 60.52
N PRO A 340 -47.69 56.90 61.82
CA PRO A 340 -47.99 55.95 62.89
C PRO A 340 -49.49 55.60 62.90
N ALA A 341 -49.79 54.31 63.06
CA ALA A 341 -51.13 53.79 63.25
C ALA A 341 -51.73 54.28 64.59
N ARG A 342 -52.98 54.73 64.53
CA ARG A 342 -53.74 55.32 65.65
C ARG A 342 -54.28 54.20 66.55
N THR A 343 -53.74 54.06 67.76
CA THR A 343 -54.28 53.19 68.81
C THR A 343 -55.68 53.67 69.19
N THR A 344 -56.71 52.85 68.97
CA THR A 344 -58.03 53.04 69.56
C THR A 344 -58.20 52.05 70.71
N THR A 345 -58.30 52.60 71.91
CA THR A 345 -58.79 51.94 73.11
C THR A 345 -60.30 51.74 72.97
N ALA A 346 -60.77 50.49 73.13
CA ALA A 346 -62.16 50.20 73.46
C ALA A 346 -62.18 49.12 74.55
N ALA A 347 -62.75 49.50 75.69
CA ALA A 347 -62.86 48.72 76.90
C ALA A 347 -64.01 47.69 76.82
N ALA A 348 -63.80 46.59 77.55
CA ALA A 348 -64.78 45.78 78.30
C ALA A 348 -66.01 45.19 77.59
N SER A 349 -66.11 43.85 77.54
CA SER A 349 -66.86 43.11 78.58
C SER A 349 -66.67 41.58 78.45
N GLU A 350 -66.05 41.00 79.48
CA GLU A 350 -66.52 39.82 80.23
C GLU A 350 -67.65 38.94 79.61
N LYS A 351 -67.35 37.65 79.37
CA LYS A 351 -68.11 36.54 79.97
C LYS A 351 -67.38 35.20 79.90
N LYS A 352 -67.26 34.61 81.09
CA LYS A 352 -66.86 33.24 81.42
C LYS A 352 -67.84 32.19 80.86
N ALA A 353 -67.31 30.96 80.83
CA ALA A 353 -67.99 29.66 81.02
C ALA A 353 -68.78 29.11 79.82
N HIS A 354 -68.84 27.81 79.56
CA HIS A 354 -68.08 26.59 79.88
C HIS A 354 -68.79 25.50 79.06
N GLY A 355 -68.09 24.47 78.60
CA GLY A 355 -68.68 23.32 77.90
C GLY A 355 -67.66 22.65 77.02
#